data_AF-A0A927FXF8-F1
#
_entry.id   AF-A0A927FXF8-F1
#
_cell.length_a   1.000
_cell.length_b   1.000
_cell.length_c   1.000
_cell.angle_alpha   90.00
_cell.angle_beta   90.00
_cell.angle_gamma   90.00
#
_symmetry.space_group_name_H-M   'P 1'
#
loop_
_entity.id
_entity.type
_entity.pdbx_description
1 polymer ?
#
loop_
_entity_poly.entity_id
_entity_poly.type
_entity_poly.pdbx_seq_one_letter_code
_entity_poly.pdbx_strand_id
1 'polypeptide(L)'
;MRRHGLAYIAAILLSSAANAQDGPIRIDQHGDKSQVANNVLQAGTLEALTDNFMAQMLRIGVTGTVSQSGANAINSVQYDGDLDRVVQHFNGTQSINNTLALGVVDVSGSVSQTGTNIANSTRSVTLNFANQTLGIDAKQLVDNSAEFGILFGSVTQSGRNIANNAVADLAIGTASQLFPTGAEQRVDNRLELAAMSAIASAVSQRGENFGNIMISDEVDQVTRNFAGEQIVHNVVHLADGAPGTIEQYGINVANMITSSKIGSLSQTSTGRQEVINEVFDAQNTLLTGGNITQSSDNYVNLIVLTAPADGGSNAIISVDQSANYPQDASGNGAHSQTGNALTVNR
;
A
#
# COMPACT_ATOMS: atom_id res chain seq x y z
N MET A 1 -29.72 -10.19 -13.01
CA MET A 1 -29.81 -10.37 -11.54
C MET A 1 -29.24 -11.73 -11.16
N ARG A 2 -27.94 -11.80 -10.84
CA ARG A 2 -27.31 -12.99 -10.25
C ARG A 2 -26.67 -12.55 -8.93
N ARG A 3 -27.02 -13.26 -7.87
CA ARG A 3 -26.56 -13.04 -6.50
C ARG A 3 -25.32 -13.90 -6.21
N HIS A 4 -24.47 -13.38 -5.32
CA HIS A 4 -23.50 -14.05 -4.44
C HIS A 4 -22.20 -14.58 -5.12
N GLY A 5 -21.04 -14.57 -4.45
CA GLY A 5 -20.85 -14.61 -2.99
C GLY A 5 -19.64 -13.85 -2.45
N LEU A 6 -19.87 -13.24 -1.28
CA LEU A 6 -18.82 -12.94 -0.32
C LEU A 6 -18.26 -14.26 0.21
N ALA A 7 -17.00 -14.55 -0.09
CA ALA A 7 -16.26 -15.58 0.62
C ALA A 7 -15.79 -15.01 1.97
N TYR A 8 -16.65 -15.09 2.98
CA TYR A 8 -16.19 -15.04 4.37
C TYR A 8 -15.42 -16.34 4.63
N ILE A 9 -14.09 -16.26 4.72
CA ILE A 9 -13.32 -17.33 5.34
C ILE A 9 -13.64 -17.24 6.83
N ALA A 10 -14.58 -18.07 7.27
CA ALA A 10 -14.82 -18.33 8.67
C ALA A 10 -13.52 -18.87 9.27
N ALA A 11 -12.95 -18.12 10.22
CA ALA A 11 -11.95 -18.66 11.12
C ALA A 11 -12.56 -19.90 11.78
N ILE A 12 -11.96 -21.07 11.54
CA ILE A 12 -12.28 -22.27 12.29
C ILE A 12 -11.79 -22.01 13.72
N LEU A 13 -12.67 -21.47 14.56
CA LEU A 13 -12.55 -21.54 16.00
C LEU A 13 -12.76 -23.01 16.37
N LEU A 14 -11.68 -23.80 16.35
CA LEU A 14 -11.62 -25.02 17.12
C LEU A 14 -11.70 -24.60 18.59
N SER A 15 -12.92 -24.55 19.13
CA SER A 15 -13.18 -24.44 20.56
C SER A 15 -12.73 -25.75 21.22
N SER A 16 -11.42 -25.90 21.44
CA SER A 16 -10.94 -26.74 22.52
C SER A 16 -11.28 -26.06 23.84
N ALA A 17 -11.84 -26.83 24.76
CA ALA A 17 -12.31 -26.38 26.05
C ALA A 17 -11.27 -25.49 26.75
N ALA A 18 -11.74 -24.36 27.28
CA ALA A 18 -11.00 -23.44 28.12
C ALA A 18 -10.43 -24.17 29.33
N ASN A 19 -9.19 -24.63 29.23
CA ASN A 19 -8.29 -24.63 30.36
C ASN A 19 -7.82 -23.19 30.52
N ALA A 20 -8.03 -22.61 31.69
CA ALA A 20 -7.44 -21.33 32.07
C ALA A 20 -5.93 -21.38 31.77
N GLN A 21 -5.51 -20.71 30.71
CA GLN A 21 -4.11 -20.54 30.38
C GLN A 21 -3.59 -19.45 31.32
N ASP A 22 -3.23 -19.82 32.55
CA ASP A 22 -2.50 -18.95 33.49
C ASP A 22 -1.04 -18.81 33.02
N GLY A 23 -0.90 -18.24 31.83
CA GLY A 23 0.38 -17.97 31.19
C GLY A 23 0.27 -16.75 30.28
N PRO A 24 1.38 -16.04 30.04
CA PRO A 24 1.38 -14.90 29.14
C PRO A 24 0.91 -15.30 27.73
N ILE A 25 0.13 -14.44 27.07
CA ILE A 25 -0.46 -14.77 25.75
C ILE A 25 0.63 -14.81 24.69
N ARG A 26 0.67 -15.91 23.93
CA ARG A 26 1.64 -16.16 22.86
C ARG A 26 0.92 -16.53 21.58
N ILE A 27 1.37 -15.95 20.48
CA ILE A 27 0.79 -16.13 19.15
C ILE A 27 1.89 -16.48 18.16
N ASP A 28 1.68 -17.56 17.41
CA ASP A 28 2.50 -17.96 16.27
C ASP A 28 1.58 -18.15 15.07
N GLN A 29 1.79 -17.37 14.02
CA GLN A 29 1.00 -17.41 12.79
C GLN A 29 1.92 -17.57 11.59
N HIS A 30 1.64 -18.60 10.80
CA HIS A 30 2.33 -18.87 9.55
C HIS A 30 1.32 -18.87 8.40
N GLY A 31 1.57 -18.03 7.40
CA GLY A 31 0.79 -17.98 6.17
C GLY A 31 1.71 -18.26 4.98
N ASP A 32 1.35 -19.23 4.15
CA ASP A 32 2.20 -19.70 3.03
C ASP A 32 1.42 -19.79 1.71
N LYS A 33 0.15 -19.39 1.71
CA LYS A 33 -0.75 -19.50 0.55
C LYS A 33 -1.06 -18.15 -0.08
N SER A 34 -1.64 -18.23 -1.27
CA SER A 34 -2.12 -17.06 -2.00
C SER A 34 -3.50 -16.60 -1.50
N GLN A 35 -3.67 -15.28 -1.33
CA GLN A 35 -4.95 -14.61 -1.16
C GLN A 35 -5.17 -13.70 -2.37
N VAL A 36 -6.26 -13.92 -3.10
CA VAL A 36 -6.56 -13.18 -4.34
C VAL A 36 -7.96 -12.57 -4.25
N ALA A 37 -8.06 -11.26 -4.42
CA ALA A 37 -9.33 -10.55 -4.56
C ALA A 37 -9.44 -9.97 -5.98
N ASN A 38 -10.37 -10.49 -6.78
CA ASN A 38 -10.57 -10.08 -8.16
C ASN A 38 -11.95 -9.43 -8.33
N ASN A 39 -11.96 -8.14 -8.64
CA ASN A 39 -13.16 -7.40 -9.00
C ASN A 39 -13.06 -6.98 -10.46
N VAL A 40 -13.83 -7.63 -11.33
CA VAL A 40 -13.81 -7.34 -12.77
C VAL A 40 -15.19 -6.87 -13.21
N LEU A 41 -15.25 -5.68 -13.81
CA LEU A 41 -16.40 -5.20 -14.55
C LEU A 41 -15.95 -4.89 -15.98
N GLN A 42 -16.52 -5.60 -16.94
CA GLN A 42 -16.16 -5.48 -18.34
C GLN A 42 -17.42 -5.29 -19.19
N ALA A 43 -17.45 -4.23 -19.99
CA ALA A 43 -18.50 -3.95 -20.96
C ALA A 43 -17.94 -3.78 -22.38
N GLY A 44 -16.70 -4.21 -22.65
CA GLY A 44 -15.99 -4.06 -23.92
C GLY A 44 -14.65 -3.34 -23.70
N THR A 45 -13.68 -3.57 -24.58
CA THR A 45 -12.35 -2.93 -24.55
C THR A 45 -12.22 -1.87 -25.63
N LEU A 46 -11.22 -1.00 -25.52
CA LEU A 46 -10.81 0.01 -26.50
C LEU A 46 -10.57 -0.62 -27.87
N GLU A 47 -9.97 -1.80 -27.92
CA GLU A 47 -9.74 -2.56 -29.16
C GLU A 47 -11.04 -2.89 -29.92
N ALA A 48 -12.19 -2.88 -29.23
CA ALA A 48 -13.50 -3.10 -29.85
C ALA A 48 -14.12 -1.82 -30.46
N LEU A 49 -13.52 -0.65 -30.24
CA LEU A 49 -13.93 0.61 -30.87
C LEU A 49 -13.55 0.61 -32.36
N THR A 50 -14.51 0.32 -33.22
CA THR A 50 -14.40 0.51 -34.69
C THR A 50 -15.08 1.81 -35.11
N ASP A 51 -14.75 2.37 -36.29
CA ASP A 51 -15.39 3.60 -36.82
C ASP A 51 -16.92 3.50 -36.90
N ASN A 52 -17.45 2.30 -37.16
CA ASN A 52 -18.90 2.02 -37.15
C ASN A 52 -19.50 2.02 -35.74
N PHE A 53 -18.71 1.72 -34.72
CA PHE A 53 -19.11 1.69 -33.32
C PHE A 53 -19.14 3.11 -32.71
N MET A 54 -18.13 3.94 -33.03
CA MET A 54 -18.11 5.37 -32.66
C MET A 54 -19.34 6.13 -33.17
N ALA A 55 -19.84 5.79 -34.36
CA ALA A 55 -21.08 6.34 -34.91
C ALA A 55 -22.37 5.91 -34.16
N GLN A 56 -22.32 4.82 -33.37
CA GLN A 56 -23.44 4.27 -32.60
C GLN A 56 -23.35 4.56 -31.09
N MET A 57 -22.20 5.03 -30.58
CA MET A 57 -21.92 5.29 -29.15
C MET A 57 -22.74 6.40 -28.49
N LEU A 58 -23.56 7.14 -29.25
CA LEU A 58 -24.39 8.24 -28.73
C LEU A 58 -25.50 7.82 -27.72
N ARG A 59 -25.49 6.60 -27.17
CA ARG A 59 -26.64 6.02 -26.44
C ARG A 59 -26.38 5.15 -25.21
N ILE A 60 -25.15 4.85 -24.79
CA ILE A 60 -24.90 4.08 -23.55
C ILE A 60 -23.95 4.87 -22.65
N GLY A 61 -24.54 5.70 -21.79
CA GLY A 61 -23.83 6.35 -20.69
C GLY A 61 -24.03 5.59 -19.39
N VAL A 62 -22.95 5.30 -18.66
CA VAL A 62 -23.04 4.94 -17.25
C VAL A 62 -23.15 6.24 -16.46
N THR A 63 -24.36 6.56 -16.01
CA THR A 63 -24.64 7.61 -15.04
C THR A 63 -24.65 6.99 -13.64
N GLY A 64 -23.67 7.32 -12.79
CA GLY A 64 -23.61 6.83 -11.41
C GLY A 64 -22.19 6.58 -10.88
N THR A 65 -22.08 6.10 -9.63
CA THR A 65 -20.80 5.75 -9.01
C THR A 65 -20.50 4.26 -9.17
N VAL A 66 -19.33 3.92 -9.70
CA VAL A 66 -18.79 2.56 -9.73
C VAL A 66 -17.69 2.45 -8.68
N SER A 67 -17.82 1.49 -7.76
CA SER A 67 -16.80 1.25 -6.73
C SER A 67 -16.39 -0.22 -6.71
N GLN A 68 -15.07 -0.47 -6.76
CA GLN A 68 -14.46 -1.78 -6.59
C GLN A 68 -13.50 -1.70 -5.41
N SER A 69 -13.64 -2.63 -4.47
CA SER A 69 -12.78 -2.69 -3.29
C SER A 69 -12.31 -4.12 -3.05
N GLY A 70 -11.01 -4.30 -2.83
CA GLY A 70 -10.41 -5.54 -2.40
C GLY A 70 -9.59 -5.33 -1.14
N ALA A 71 -9.59 -6.31 -0.25
CA ALA A 71 -8.75 -6.31 0.94
C ALA A 71 -8.31 -7.73 1.27
N ASN A 72 -7.00 -7.93 1.47
CA ASN A 72 -6.42 -9.17 1.98
C ASN A 72 -5.71 -8.87 3.30
N ALA A 73 -5.97 -9.70 4.31
CA ALA A 73 -5.27 -9.65 5.58
C ALA A 73 -4.84 -11.06 5.97
N ILE A 74 -3.58 -11.21 6.37
CA ILE A 74 -3.04 -12.46 6.91
C ILE A 74 -2.13 -12.16 8.09
N ASN A 75 -2.09 -13.09 9.04
CA ASN A 75 -1.35 -12.95 10.29
C ASN A 75 -1.65 -11.58 10.95
N SER A 76 -2.91 -11.37 11.30
CA SER A 76 -3.37 -10.15 11.97
C SER A 76 -3.77 -10.47 13.40
N VAL A 77 -3.23 -9.71 14.35
CA VAL A 77 -3.51 -9.80 15.78
C VAL A 77 -3.95 -8.43 16.27
N GLN A 78 -5.09 -8.38 16.94
CA GLN A 78 -5.53 -7.23 17.70
C GLN A 78 -5.95 -7.73 19.07
N TYR A 79 -5.31 -7.24 20.11
CA TYR A 79 -5.58 -7.65 21.48
C TYR A 79 -5.48 -6.45 22.42
N ASP A 80 -6.51 -6.18 23.20
CA ASP A 80 -6.56 -4.98 24.06
C ASP A 80 -5.79 -5.13 25.38
N GLY A 81 -4.89 -6.12 25.48
CA GLY A 81 -4.07 -6.37 26.66
C GLY A 81 -2.61 -6.64 26.29
N ASP A 82 -1.87 -7.25 27.22
CA ASP A 82 -0.46 -7.53 27.07
C ASP A 82 -0.20 -8.80 26.26
N LEU A 83 0.73 -8.72 25.31
CA LEU A 83 1.22 -9.86 24.54
C LEU A 83 2.67 -10.17 24.93
N ASP A 84 2.94 -11.41 25.28
CA ASP A 84 4.30 -11.86 25.60
C ASP A 84 5.10 -12.12 24.34
N ARG A 85 4.49 -12.80 23.36
CA ARG A 85 5.21 -13.19 22.16
C ARG A 85 4.30 -13.23 20.96
N VAL A 86 4.71 -12.54 19.90
CA VAL A 86 4.08 -12.64 18.58
C VAL A 86 5.13 -12.99 17.54
N VAL A 87 4.93 -14.14 16.88
CA VAL A 87 5.71 -14.58 15.73
C VAL A 87 4.79 -14.66 14.53
N GLN A 88 5.11 -13.94 13.46
CA GLN A 88 4.29 -13.88 12.26
C GLN A 88 5.19 -14.03 11.03
N HIS A 89 4.89 -15.01 10.20
CA HIS A 89 5.66 -15.30 9.01
C HIS A 89 4.72 -15.45 7.82
N PHE A 90 4.96 -14.68 6.77
CA PHE A 90 4.16 -14.75 5.55
C PHE A 90 5.04 -15.04 4.33
N ASN A 91 4.85 -16.20 3.70
CA ASN A 91 5.57 -16.70 2.53
C ASN A 91 4.66 -16.91 1.31
N GLY A 92 3.59 -16.13 1.19
CA GLY A 92 2.61 -16.28 0.12
C GLY A 92 2.53 -15.06 -0.79
N THR A 93 1.47 -15.02 -1.60
CA THR A 93 1.12 -13.86 -2.43
C THR A 93 -0.21 -13.29 -1.97
N GLN A 94 -0.28 -12.01 -1.66
CA GLN A 94 -1.55 -11.29 -1.57
C GLN A 94 -1.70 -10.46 -2.85
N SER A 95 -2.77 -10.68 -3.61
CA SER A 95 -3.04 -9.97 -4.86
C SER A 95 -4.45 -9.41 -4.85
N ILE A 96 -4.57 -8.14 -5.25
CA ILE A 96 -5.85 -7.48 -5.46
C ILE A 96 -5.84 -6.95 -6.88
N ASN A 97 -6.82 -7.37 -7.68
CA ASN A 97 -6.99 -6.93 -9.05
C ASN A 97 -8.38 -6.30 -9.19
N ASN A 98 -8.42 -4.97 -9.29
CA ASN A 98 -9.60 -4.21 -9.62
C ASN A 98 -9.51 -3.78 -11.08
N THR A 99 -10.30 -4.41 -11.95
CA THR A 99 -10.29 -4.14 -13.38
C THR A 99 -11.64 -3.60 -13.83
N LEU A 100 -11.61 -2.45 -14.49
CA LEU A 100 -12.76 -1.83 -15.11
C LEU A 100 -12.47 -1.58 -16.59
N ALA A 101 -13.02 -2.42 -17.47
CA ALA A 101 -12.87 -2.28 -18.91
C ALA A 101 -14.20 -1.81 -19.51
N LEU A 102 -14.35 -0.48 -19.62
CA LEU A 102 -15.51 0.21 -20.17
C LEU A 102 -15.11 1.03 -21.41
N GLY A 103 -14.20 0.48 -22.23
CA GLY A 103 -13.63 1.16 -23.40
C GLY A 103 -14.67 1.60 -24.44
N VAL A 104 -15.89 1.06 -24.37
CA VAL A 104 -17.00 1.32 -25.31
C VAL A 104 -18.15 2.13 -24.71
N VAL A 105 -17.97 2.66 -23.50
CA VAL A 105 -19.02 3.31 -22.71
C VAL A 105 -18.57 4.70 -22.27
N ASP A 106 -19.49 5.66 -22.32
CA ASP A 106 -19.27 6.99 -21.75
C ASP A 106 -19.54 6.94 -20.24
N VAL A 107 -18.57 7.37 -19.43
CA VAL A 107 -18.71 7.41 -17.98
C VAL A 107 -19.01 8.84 -17.53
N SER A 108 -20.23 9.04 -17.01
CA SER A 108 -20.73 10.32 -16.50
C SER A 108 -21.00 10.23 -14.99
N GLY A 109 -19.95 9.90 -14.24
CA GLY A 109 -20.00 9.72 -12.79
C GLY A 109 -18.62 9.47 -12.18
N SER A 110 -18.57 8.94 -10.95
CA SER A 110 -17.30 8.68 -10.25
C SER A 110 -16.94 7.20 -10.28
N VAL A 111 -15.67 6.92 -10.55
CA VAL A 111 -15.08 5.59 -10.44
C VAL A 111 -14.10 5.57 -9.29
N SER A 112 -14.23 4.59 -8.40
CA SER A 112 -13.30 4.39 -7.28
C SER A 112 -12.83 2.94 -7.23
N GLN A 113 -11.52 2.73 -7.29
CA GLN A 113 -10.88 1.42 -7.12
C GLN A 113 -9.95 1.49 -5.90
N THR A 114 -10.11 0.56 -4.97
CA THR A 114 -9.28 0.51 -3.76
C THR A 114 -8.79 -0.90 -3.50
N GLY A 115 -7.49 -1.06 -3.28
CA GLY A 115 -6.88 -2.33 -2.89
C GLY A 115 -6.00 -2.17 -1.66
N THR A 116 -6.12 -3.09 -0.70
CA THR A 116 -5.27 -3.11 0.50
C THR A 116 -4.81 -4.52 0.87
N ASN A 117 -3.49 -4.76 0.87
CA ASN A 117 -2.89 -5.99 1.41
C ASN A 117 -2.22 -5.70 2.75
N ILE A 118 -2.48 -6.54 3.75
CA ILE A 118 -1.84 -6.47 5.07
C ILE A 118 -1.31 -7.86 5.43
N ALA A 119 -0.02 -7.95 5.73
CA ALA A 119 0.63 -9.15 6.22
C ALA A 119 1.40 -8.85 7.51
N ASN A 120 1.29 -9.74 8.48
CA ASN A 120 2.00 -9.66 9.77
C ASN A 120 1.73 -8.31 10.46
N SER A 121 0.50 -8.12 10.93
CA SER A 121 0.12 -6.94 11.69
C SER A 121 -0.25 -7.33 13.12
N THR A 122 0.26 -6.59 14.10
CA THR A 122 -0.03 -6.81 15.51
C THR A 122 -0.33 -5.49 16.19
N ARG A 123 -1.38 -5.47 17.01
CA ARG A 123 -1.69 -4.38 17.94
C ARG A 123 -1.94 -4.91 19.35
N SER A 124 -1.28 -4.32 20.34
CA SER A 124 -1.48 -4.61 21.77
C SER A 124 -1.24 -3.41 22.69
N VAL A 125 -1.43 -3.58 24.01
CA VAL A 125 -1.03 -2.58 25.00
C VAL A 125 0.48 -2.62 25.21
N THR A 126 1.01 -3.79 25.56
CA THR A 126 2.45 -4.09 25.55
C THR A 126 2.75 -5.29 24.67
N LEU A 127 3.98 -5.36 24.15
CA LEU A 127 4.47 -6.46 23.34
C LEU A 127 5.90 -6.80 23.75
N ASN A 128 6.09 -7.83 24.57
CA ASN A 128 7.44 -8.18 25.06
C ASN A 128 8.35 -8.65 23.92
N PHE A 129 7.81 -9.40 22.95
CA PHE A 129 8.56 -9.91 21.81
C PHE A 129 7.75 -9.90 20.51
N ALA A 130 8.31 -9.31 19.46
CA ALA A 130 7.77 -9.36 18.10
C ALA A 130 8.79 -9.93 17.11
N ASN A 131 8.43 -10.97 16.36
CA ASN A 131 9.21 -11.42 15.20
C ASN A 131 8.29 -11.51 13.98
N GLN A 132 8.47 -10.60 13.04
CA GLN A 132 7.66 -10.50 11.83
C GLN A 132 8.54 -10.64 10.60
N THR A 133 8.16 -11.54 9.69
CA THR A 133 8.92 -11.77 8.46
C THR A 133 7.99 -11.85 7.27
N LEU A 134 8.23 -10.98 6.29
CA LEU A 134 7.75 -11.17 4.93
C LEU A 134 8.78 -12.08 4.23
N GLY A 135 8.36 -13.18 3.64
CA GLY A 135 9.23 -14.22 3.10
C GLY A 135 10.05 -13.82 1.88
N ILE A 136 11.10 -14.61 1.57
CA ILE A 136 11.98 -14.42 0.41
C ILE A 136 11.24 -14.36 -0.94
N ASP A 137 10.13 -15.08 -1.09
CA ASP A 137 9.33 -15.06 -2.32
C ASP A 137 7.93 -14.45 -2.10
N ALA A 138 7.73 -13.79 -0.96
CA ALA A 138 6.43 -13.25 -0.61
C ALA A 138 6.15 -11.97 -1.38
N LYS A 139 4.91 -11.84 -1.84
CA LYS A 139 4.47 -10.72 -2.69
C LYS A 139 3.19 -10.10 -2.16
N GLN A 140 3.14 -8.77 -2.15
CA GLN A 140 1.91 -8.00 -1.98
C GLN A 140 1.72 -7.13 -3.22
N LEU A 141 0.69 -7.44 -4.00
CA LEU A 141 0.42 -6.84 -5.30
C LEU A 141 -0.97 -6.19 -5.28
N VAL A 142 -1.05 -4.93 -5.65
CA VAL A 142 -2.33 -4.23 -5.89
C VAL A 142 -2.31 -3.67 -7.30
N ASP A 143 -3.22 -4.14 -8.14
CA ASP A 143 -3.45 -3.66 -9.49
C ASP A 143 -4.85 -3.03 -9.56
N ASN A 144 -4.89 -1.71 -9.76
CA ASN A 144 -6.10 -0.98 -10.11
C ASN A 144 -5.97 -0.53 -11.56
N SER A 145 -6.76 -1.11 -12.45
CA SER A 145 -6.77 -0.79 -13.87
C SER A 145 -8.15 -0.37 -14.32
N ALA A 146 -8.21 0.76 -15.02
CA ALA A 146 -9.43 1.30 -15.58
C ALA A 146 -9.22 1.79 -17.02
N GLU A 147 -10.20 1.52 -17.86
CA GLU A 147 -10.16 1.81 -19.29
C GLU A 147 -11.52 2.36 -19.73
N PHE A 148 -11.52 3.52 -20.39
CA PHE A 148 -12.76 4.20 -20.80
C PHE A 148 -12.70 4.72 -22.24
N GLY A 149 -13.87 4.69 -22.90
CA GLY A 149 -14.09 5.37 -24.17
C GLY A 149 -14.00 6.88 -24.00
N ILE A 150 -14.95 7.44 -23.24
CA ILE A 150 -15.00 8.86 -22.86
C ILE A 150 -15.25 9.01 -21.36
N LEU A 151 -14.50 9.91 -20.71
CA LEU A 151 -14.64 10.24 -19.30
C LEU A 151 -15.21 11.66 -19.11
N PHE A 152 -16.42 11.75 -18.54
CA PHE A 152 -17.09 12.99 -18.15
C PHE A 152 -17.11 13.23 -16.63
N GLY A 153 -16.42 12.40 -15.84
CA GLY A 153 -16.44 12.44 -14.37
C GLY A 153 -15.06 12.26 -13.74
N SER A 154 -14.99 11.56 -12.60
CA SER A 154 -13.75 11.43 -11.83
C SER A 154 -13.31 9.97 -11.67
N VAL A 155 -12.01 9.75 -11.63
CA VAL A 155 -11.40 8.44 -11.37
C VAL A 155 -10.49 8.56 -10.16
N THR A 156 -10.70 7.71 -9.17
CA THR A 156 -9.83 7.57 -8.01
C THR A 156 -9.33 6.14 -7.91
N GLN A 157 -8.01 5.95 -7.94
CA GLN A 157 -7.38 4.64 -7.78
C GLN A 157 -6.44 4.70 -6.58
N SER A 158 -6.61 3.79 -5.63
CA SER A 158 -5.79 3.74 -4.43
C SER A 158 -5.32 2.31 -4.15
N GLY A 159 -4.02 2.13 -3.98
CA GLY A 159 -3.43 0.85 -3.59
C GLY A 159 -2.52 1.01 -2.39
N ARG A 160 -2.59 0.04 -1.48
CA ARG A 160 -1.80 0.02 -0.24
C ARG A 160 -1.30 -1.37 0.11
N ASN A 161 -0.02 -1.50 0.36
CA ASN A 161 0.59 -2.70 0.94
C ASN A 161 1.22 -2.39 2.30
N ILE A 162 0.97 -3.23 3.29
CA ILE A 162 1.57 -3.15 4.62
C ILE A 162 2.13 -4.53 4.99
N ALA A 163 3.41 -4.59 5.35
CA ALA A 163 4.07 -5.80 5.83
C ALA A 163 4.83 -5.49 7.13
N ASN A 164 4.78 -6.45 8.07
CA ASN A 164 5.50 -6.39 9.34
C ASN A 164 5.19 -5.08 10.10
N ASN A 165 3.96 -4.97 10.58
CA ASN A 165 3.49 -3.83 11.37
C ASN A 165 3.32 -4.25 12.83
N ALA A 166 4.08 -3.65 13.74
CA ALA A 166 3.99 -3.88 15.17
C ALA A 166 3.62 -2.58 15.88
N VAL A 167 2.44 -2.55 16.51
CA VAL A 167 1.95 -1.41 17.27
C VAL A 167 1.70 -1.84 18.71
N ALA A 168 2.29 -1.13 19.66
CA ALA A 168 1.95 -1.24 21.06
C ALA A 168 1.60 0.14 21.60
N ASP A 169 0.61 0.26 22.47
CA ASP A 169 0.26 1.57 23.02
C ASP A 169 1.33 2.06 24.03
N LEU A 170 1.95 1.15 24.80
CA LEU A 170 2.93 1.51 25.84
C LEU A 170 4.37 1.09 25.51
N ALA A 171 4.59 -0.19 25.23
CA ALA A 171 5.95 -0.71 25.13
C ALA A 171 6.09 -1.89 24.17
N ILE A 172 7.19 -1.89 23.42
CA ILE A 172 7.71 -3.05 22.70
C ILE A 172 9.06 -3.40 23.33
N GLY A 173 9.21 -4.63 23.82
CA GLY A 173 10.48 -5.12 24.36
C GLY A 173 11.50 -5.37 23.26
N THR A 174 11.64 -6.64 22.86
CA THR A 174 12.53 -7.03 21.76
C THR A 174 11.74 -7.23 20.48
N ALA A 175 12.22 -6.68 19.37
CA ALA A 175 11.60 -6.92 18.07
C ALA A 175 12.60 -7.18 16.94
N SER A 176 12.20 -8.06 16.04
CA SER A 176 12.89 -8.39 14.80
C SER A 176 11.90 -8.28 13.64
N GLN A 177 12.20 -7.45 12.66
CA GLN A 177 11.41 -7.37 11.42
C GLN A 177 12.31 -7.61 10.22
N LEU A 178 11.91 -8.59 9.39
CA LEU A 178 12.67 -9.03 8.23
C LEU A 178 11.84 -8.92 6.95
N PHE A 179 12.42 -8.26 5.96
CA PHE A 179 11.93 -8.19 4.60
C PHE A 179 13.13 -8.51 3.69
N PRO A 180 13.37 -9.77 3.33
CA PRO A 180 14.59 -10.22 2.66
C PRO A 180 14.59 -9.87 1.16
N THR A 181 15.74 -10.03 0.51
CA THR A 181 15.85 -9.97 -0.96
C THR A 181 14.92 -10.99 -1.59
N GLY A 182 14.20 -10.59 -2.64
CA GLY A 182 13.19 -11.41 -3.35
C GLY A 182 11.75 -11.10 -2.95
N ALA A 183 11.53 -10.55 -1.75
CA ALA A 183 10.23 -10.08 -1.32
C ALA A 183 9.83 -8.80 -2.06
N GLU A 184 8.55 -8.63 -2.37
CA GLU A 184 8.05 -7.54 -3.21
C GLU A 184 6.75 -6.93 -2.66
N GLN A 185 6.71 -5.60 -2.60
CA GLN A 185 5.50 -4.80 -2.47
C GLN A 185 5.33 -3.95 -3.72
N ARG A 186 4.21 -4.14 -4.44
CA ARG A 186 3.93 -3.40 -5.68
C ARG A 186 2.50 -2.87 -5.71
N VAL A 187 2.37 -1.61 -6.08
CA VAL A 187 1.09 -0.97 -6.39
C VAL A 187 1.15 -0.43 -7.81
N ASP A 188 0.26 -0.90 -8.68
CA ASP A 188 0.05 -0.36 -10.01
C ASP A 188 -1.35 0.27 -10.07
N ASN A 189 -1.41 1.57 -10.35
CA ASN A 189 -2.62 2.28 -10.70
C ASN A 189 -2.50 2.71 -12.17
N ARG A 190 -3.36 2.16 -13.04
CA ARG A 190 -3.35 2.44 -14.47
C ARG A 190 -4.71 2.96 -14.93
N LEU A 191 -4.68 4.05 -15.67
CA LEU A 191 -5.84 4.60 -16.36
C LEU A 191 -5.53 4.76 -17.85
N GLU A 192 -6.43 4.29 -18.72
CA GLU A 192 -6.33 4.47 -20.17
C GLU A 192 -7.64 5.06 -20.74
N LEU A 193 -7.51 6.08 -21.58
CA LEU A 193 -8.63 6.85 -22.15
C LEU A 193 -8.54 6.89 -23.69
N ALA A 194 -9.61 6.49 -24.39
CA ALA A 194 -9.69 6.53 -25.87
C ALA A 194 -9.87 7.94 -26.42
N ALA A 195 -10.70 8.74 -25.74
CA ALA A 195 -11.06 10.09 -26.13
C ALA A 195 -11.41 10.89 -24.87
N MET A 196 -10.81 12.06 -24.71
CA MET A 196 -11.26 13.01 -23.70
C MET A 196 -12.18 14.03 -24.35
N SER A 197 -13.44 14.04 -23.94
CA SER A 197 -14.34 15.16 -24.20
C SER A 197 -14.95 15.61 -22.88
N ALA A 198 -14.19 16.27 -22.02
CA ALA A 198 -14.78 17.06 -20.94
C ALA A 198 -13.75 18.01 -20.31
N ILE A 199 -14.13 19.27 -20.22
CA ILE A 199 -13.38 20.41 -19.65
C ILE A 199 -13.23 20.29 -18.10
N ALA A 200 -13.51 19.13 -17.48
CA ALA A 200 -13.69 19.01 -16.02
C ALA A 200 -13.40 17.62 -15.40
N SER A 201 -12.76 16.68 -16.09
CA SER A 201 -12.45 15.37 -15.49
C SER A 201 -11.34 15.47 -14.44
N ALA A 202 -11.48 14.75 -13.33
CA ALA A 202 -10.47 14.70 -12.26
C ALA A 202 -9.98 13.27 -12.04
N VAL A 203 -8.66 13.07 -12.17
CA VAL A 203 -7.99 11.79 -11.93
C VAL A 203 -7.11 11.91 -10.69
N SER A 204 -7.26 10.98 -9.76
CA SER A 204 -6.43 10.88 -8.56
C SER A 204 -5.90 9.46 -8.43
N GLN A 205 -4.58 9.28 -8.41
CA GLN A 205 -3.93 7.99 -8.20
C GLN A 205 -3.04 8.05 -6.96
N ARG A 206 -3.18 7.07 -6.08
CA ARG A 206 -2.44 6.98 -4.82
C ARG A 206 -1.87 5.57 -4.62
N GLY A 207 -0.56 5.45 -4.51
CA GLY A 207 0.09 4.18 -4.18
C GLY A 207 0.94 4.28 -2.92
N GLU A 208 0.85 3.29 -2.04
CA GLU A 208 1.58 3.28 -0.78
C GLU A 208 2.12 1.89 -0.44
N ASN A 209 3.42 1.80 -0.17
CA ASN A 209 4.04 0.59 0.39
C ASN A 209 4.68 0.90 1.74
N PHE A 210 4.36 0.08 2.74
CA PHE A 210 4.92 0.17 4.08
C PHE A 210 5.50 -1.18 4.50
N GLY A 211 6.78 -1.19 4.82
CA GLY A 211 7.50 -2.31 5.36
C GLY A 211 8.07 -1.99 6.74
N ASN A 212 8.21 -3.03 7.57
CA ASN A 212 8.87 -2.98 8.89
C ASN A 212 8.51 -1.71 9.69
N ILE A 213 7.22 -1.61 10.03
CA ILE A 213 6.66 -0.48 10.77
C ILE A 213 6.59 -0.84 12.24
N MET A 214 7.03 0.09 13.09
CA MET A 214 6.96 -0.03 14.53
C MET A 214 6.47 1.27 15.16
N ILE A 215 5.45 1.17 16.02
CA ILE A 215 4.88 2.33 16.72
C ILE A 215 4.64 1.93 18.17
N SER A 216 5.29 2.64 19.10
CA SER A 216 5.12 2.42 20.55
C SER A 216 5.74 3.55 21.34
N ASP A 217 5.18 3.90 22.50
CA ASP A 217 5.74 4.93 23.37
C ASP A 217 7.18 4.61 23.77
N GLU A 218 7.44 3.37 24.19
CA GLU A 218 8.79 2.85 24.45
C GLU A 218 9.13 1.64 23.56
N VAL A 219 10.38 1.56 23.13
CA VAL A 219 10.94 0.42 22.42
C VAL A 219 12.32 0.07 23.01
N ASP A 220 12.53 -1.14 23.51
CA ASP A 220 13.80 -1.53 24.14
C ASP A 220 14.87 -1.91 23.11
N GLN A 221 14.66 -3.00 22.35
CA GLN A 221 15.64 -3.51 21.40
C GLN A 221 15.03 -3.88 20.07
N VAL A 222 15.58 -3.35 18.97
CA VAL A 222 15.08 -3.61 17.62
C VAL A 222 16.21 -3.98 16.68
N THR A 223 15.99 -5.06 15.93
CA THR A 223 16.79 -5.42 14.75
C THR A 223 15.88 -5.40 13.52
N ARG A 224 16.25 -4.64 12.49
CA ARG A 224 15.51 -4.62 11.22
C ARG A 224 16.42 -4.87 10.04
N ASN A 225 15.93 -5.67 9.10
CA ASN A 225 16.59 -5.89 7.83
C ASN A 225 15.57 -5.76 6.71
N PHE A 226 15.81 -4.80 5.81
CA PHE A 226 15.00 -4.58 4.62
C PHE A 226 15.84 -4.68 3.35
N ALA A 227 15.61 -5.70 2.56
CA ALA A 227 16.39 -6.01 1.36
C ALA A 227 15.51 -6.35 0.14
N GLY A 228 14.19 -6.28 0.28
CA GLY A 228 13.26 -6.51 -0.83
C GLY A 228 12.97 -5.24 -1.65
N GLU A 229 11.95 -5.32 -2.48
CA GLU A 229 11.55 -4.26 -3.42
C GLU A 229 10.24 -3.59 -3.01
N GLN A 230 10.18 -2.27 -3.15
CA GLN A 230 8.96 -1.47 -3.01
C GLN A 230 8.77 -0.61 -4.26
N ILE A 231 7.66 -0.84 -4.97
CA ILE A 231 7.39 -0.24 -6.26
C ILE A 231 5.99 0.37 -6.25
N VAL A 232 5.87 1.65 -6.62
CA VAL A 232 4.58 2.31 -6.87
C VAL A 232 4.60 2.85 -8.28
N HIS A 233 3.66 2.43 -9.11
CA HIS A 233 3.45 2.95 -10.45
C HIS A 233 2.06 3.57 -10.55
N ASN A 234 2.02 4.86 -10.86
CA ASN A 234 0.82 5.59 -11.20
C ASN A 234 0.97 6.05 -12.66
N VAL A 235 0.16 5.49 -13.55
CA VAL A 235 0.25 5.75 -14.99
C VAL A 235 -1.12 6.15 -15.53
N VAL A 236 -1.14 7.24 -16.30
CA VAL A 236 -2.32 7.71 -17.03
C VAL A 236 -1.97 7.86 -18.50
N HIS A 237 -2.73 7.22 -19.39
CA HIS A 237 -2.68 7.45 -20.83
C HIS A 237 -3.90 8.27 -21.27
N LEU A 238 -3.65 9.45 -21.83
CA LEU A 238 -4.65 10.38 -22.32
C LEU A 238 -4.78 10.31 -23.84
N ALA A 239 -5.97 10.62 -24.34
CA ALA A 239 -6.18 10.93 -25.75
C ALA A 239 -5.84 12.40 -26.07
N ASP A 240 -5.73 12.74 -27.36
CA ASP A 240 -5.47 14.11 -27.82
C ASP A 240 -6.50 15.13 -27.28
N GLY A 241 -6.01 16.26 -26.75
CA GLY A 241 -6.87 17.41 -26.38
C GLY A 241 -7.46 17.40 -24.97
N ALA A 242 -6.76 16.86 -23.97
CA ALA A 242 -7.26 16.62 -22.62
C ALA A 242 -7.02 17.74 -21.57
N PRO A 243 -7.98 18.66 -21.28
CA PRO A 243 -7.91 19.50 -20.08
C PRO A 243 -8.75 18.90 -18.94
N GLY A 244 -8.10 18.07 -18.12
CA GLY A 244 -8.57 17.64 -16.80
C GLY A 244 -7.48 17.82 -15.74
N THR A 245 -7.81 17.65 -14.46
CA THR A 245 -6.82 17.67 -13.37
C THR A 245 -6.34 16.26 -13.07
N ILE A 246 -5.03 16.07 -12.98
CA ILE A 246 -4.41 14.78 -12.67
C ILE A 246 -3.54 14.96 -11.45
N GLU A 247 -3.84 14.20 -10.40
CA GLU A 247 -3.06 14.16 -9.16
C GLU A 247 -2.52 12.75 -8.97
N GLN A 248 -1.20 12.61 -8.86
CA GLN A 248 -0.57 11.33 -8.57
C GLN A 248 0.31 11.46 -7.33
N TYR A 249 0.14 10.52 -6.40
CA TYR A 249 0.92 10.42 -5.19
C TYR A 249 1.45 9.00 -5.03
N GLY A 250 2.74 8.88 -4.73
CA GLY A 250 3.35 7.60 -4.39
C GLY A 250 4.25 7.72 -3.18
N ILE A 251 4.18 6.74 -2.27
CA ILE A 251 5.07 6.66 -1.13
C ILE A 251 5.56 5.22 -0.90
N ASN A 252 6.86 5.09 -0.66
CA ASN A 252 7.45 3.87 -0.12
C ASN A 252 8.15 4.15 1.21
N VAL A 253 7.90 3.31 2.20
CA VAL A 253 8.56 3.33 3.50
C VAL A 253 9.08 1.94 3.81
N ALA A 254 10.39 1.74 3.85
CA ALA A 254 11.00 0.42 4.06
C ALA A 254 11.15 0.08 5.55
N ASN A 255 11.55 1.05 6.37
CA ASN A 255 11.58 0.92 7.83
C ASN A 255 11.11 2.22 8.47
N MET A 256 10.14 2.13 9.37
CA MET A 256 9.69 3.27 10.19
C MET A 256 9.57 2.87 11.65
N ILE A 257 10.15 3.66 12.54
CA ILE A 257 9.90 3.55 13.99
C ILE A 257 9.43 4.90 14.52
N THR A 258 8.29 4.90 15.19
CA THR A 258 7.79 6.07 15.93
C THR A 258 7.76 5.72 17.40
N SER A 259 8.52 6.45 18.21
CA SER A 259 8.62 6.20 19.65
C SER A 259 9.14 7.38 20.42
N SER A 260 8.77 7.52 21.69
CA SER A 260 9.36 8.54 22.57
C SER A 260 10.75 8.13 23.07
N LYS A 261 11.03 6.81 23.12
CA LYS A 261 12.25 6.25 23.69
C LYS A 261 12.63 4.94 22.99
N ILE A 262 13.87 4.90 22.51
CA ILE A 262 14.45 3.72 21.86
C ILE A 262 15.73 3.34 22.61
N GLY A 263 15.80 2.13 23.17
CA GLY A 263 16.97 1.63 23.89
C GLY A 263 18.14 1.36 22.94
N SER A 264 18.00 0.35 22.08
CA SER A 264 18.94 0.05 21.00
C SER A 264 18.23 -0.28 19.70
N LEU A 265 18.76 0.24 18.59
CA LEU A 265 18.24 -0.01 17.25
C LEU A 265 19.39 -0.33 16.30
N SER A 266 19.33 -1.50 15.69
CA SER A 266 20.15 -1.87 14.54
C SER A 266 19.26 -2.03 13.32
N GLN A 267 19.59 -1.36 12.24
CA GLN A 267 18.86 -1.50 10.99
C GLN A 267 19.77 -1.44 9.76
N THR A 268 19.54 -2.39 8.87
CA THR A 268 20.24 -2.50 7.59
C THR A 268 19.23 -2.50 6.46
N SER A 269 19.52 -1.75 5.41
CA SER A 269 18.70 -1.75 4.20
C SER A 269 19.54 -1.91 2.93
N THR A 270 19.23 -2.95 2.14
CA THR A 270 19.91 -3.31 0.88
C THR A 270 18.93 -3.89 -0.17
N GLY A 271 18.18 -3.03 -0.86
CA GLY A 271 17.10 -3.39 -1.80
C GLY A 271 16.76 -2.18 -2.69
N ARG A 272 15.53 -2.07 -3.23
CA ARG A 272 15.16 -0.98 -4.16
C ARG A 272 13.79 -0.35 -3.85
N GLN A 273 13.74 0.98 -3.95
CA GLN A 273 12.53 1.79 -3.87
C GLN A 273 12.32 2.55 -5.16
N GLU A 274 11.11 2.47 -5.72
CA GLU A 274 10.74 3.13 -6.96
C GLU A 274 9.33 3.71 -6.86
N VAL A 275 9.19 4.99 -7.19
CA VAL A 275 7.89 5.65 -7.37
C VAL A 275 7.86 6.28 -8.75
N ILE A 276 7.02 5.76 -9.63
CA ILE A 276 6.81 6.25 -10.98
C ILE A 276 5.46 6.94 -11.06
N ASN A 277 5.47 8.23 -11.37
CA ASN A 277 4.28 9.02 -11.66
C ASN A 277 4.38 9.53 -13.09
N GLU A 278 3.60 8.95 -14.00
CA GLU A 278 3.68 9.26 -15.43
C GLU A 278 2.30 9.53 -16.02
N VAL A 279 2.28 10.51 -16.93
CA VAL A 279 1.11 10.87 -17.74
C VAL A 279 1.56 10.96 -19.18
N PHE A 280 0.93 10.21 -20.06
CA PHE A 280 1.25 10.16 -21.48
C PHE A 280 0.13 10.74 -22.32
N ASP A 281 0.47 11.41 -23.42
CA ASP A 281 -0.49 11.73 -24.48
C ASP A 281 -0.75 10.53 -25.41
N ALA A 282 -1.58 10.75 -26.44
CA ALA A 282 -1.95 9.72 -27.40
C ALA A 282 -0.77 9.23 -28.26
N GLN A 283 0.33 9.98 -28.32
CA GLN A 283 1.55 9.63 -29.04
C GLN A 283 2.61 9.00 -28.12
N ASN A 284 2.26 8.68 -26.86
CA ASN A 284 3.15 8.21 -25.80
C ASN A 284 4.26 9.21 -25.45
N THR A 285 4.02 10.50 -25.66
CA THR A 285 4.91 11.54 -25.15
C THR A 285 4.57 11.82 -23.70
N LEU A 286 5.60 11.91 -22.84
CA LEU A 286 5.42 12.29 -21.44
C LEU A 286 4.91 13.73 -21.34
N LEU A 287 3.75 13.90 -20.71
CA LEU A 287 3.13 15.18 -20.45
C LEU A 287 3.53 15.73 -19.09
N THR A 288 3.71 17.06 -19.03
CA THR A 288 4.11 17.74 -17.81
C THR A 288 3.47 19.14 -17.69
N GLY A 289 3.18 19.57 -16.46
CA GLY A 289 2.53 20.87 -16.19
C GLY A 289 1.02 20.91 -16.51
N GLY A 290 0.45 22.11 -16.54
CA GLY A 290 -0.87 22.35 -17.17
C GLY A 290 -2.10 21.65 -16.56
N ASN A 291 -2.08 21.33 -15.25
CA ASN A 291 -3.11 20.61 -14.44
C ASN A 291 -2.67 19.22 -13.94
N ILE A 292 -1.41 18.83 -14.18
CA ILE A 292 -0.80 17.63 -13.61
C ILE A 292 -0.01 18.02 -12.35
N THR A 293 -0.35 17.41 -11.22
CA THR A 293 0.39 17.51 -9.95
C THR A 293 0.86 16.12 -9.54
N GLN A 294 2.16 15.98 -9.32
CA GLN A 294 2.77 14.70 -8.96
C GLN A 294 3.60 14.87 -7.67
N SER A 295 3.63 13.85 -6.84
CA SER A 295 4.49 13.81 -5.67
C SER A 295 4.93 12.39 -5.35
N SER A 296 6.21 12.26 -5.01
CA SER A 296 6.86 10.97 -4.76
C SER A 296 7.71 11.04 -3.50
N ASP A 297 7.48 10.13 -2.56
CA ASP A 297 8.24 10.04 -1.31
C ASP A 297 8.85 8.64 -1.14
N ASN A 298 10.16 8.56 -0.96
CA ASN A 298 10.86 7.32 -0.65
C ASN A 298 11.63 7.48 0.66
N TYR A 299 11.29 6.66 1.66
CA TYR A 299 11.95 6.61 2.96
C TYR A 299 12.52 5.21 3.22
N VAL A 300 13.84 5.08 3.29
CA VAL A 300 14.46 3.78 3.59
C VAL A 300 14.41 3.51 5.08
N ASN A 301 14.90 4.47 5.86
CA ASN A 301 15.10 4.34 7.29
C ASN A 301 14.62 5.61 8.00
N LEU A 302 13.40 5.57 8.55
CA LEU A 302 12.81 6.69 9.25
C LEU A 302 12.65 6.41 10.75
N ILE A 303 13.24 7.27 11.57
CA ILE A 303 12.99 7.33 13.02
C ILE A 303 12.25 8.63 13.31
N VAL A 304 11.12 8.52 13.99
CA VAL A 304 10.37 9.67 14.52
C VAL A 304 10.35 9.57 16.04
N LEU A 305 11.07 10.49 16.68
CA LEU A 305 11.07 10.61 18.14
C LEU A 305 9.99 11.59 18.57
N THR A 306 9.06 11.12 19.40
CA THR A 306 7.96 11.93 19.93
C THR A 306 8.26 12.42 21.35
N ALA A 307 7.57 13.48 21.76
CA ALA A 307 7.67 13.99 23.12
C ALA A 307 7.20 12.91 24.12
N PRO A 308 7.96 12.64 25.20
CA PRO A 308 7.51 11.72 26.24
C PRO A 308 6.25 12.24 26.92
N ALA A 309 5.28 11.35 27.19
CA ALA A 309 4.03 11.71 27.87
C ALA A 309 4.25 12.37 29.24
N ASP A 310 5.32 12.00 29.94
CA ASP A 310 5.60 12.44 31.32
C ASP A 310 6.57 13.63 31.43
N GLY A 311 6.96 14.26 30.31
CA GLY A 311 7.91 15.38 30.33
C GLY A 311 9.32 15.03 30.85
N GLY A 312 9.64 13.74 30.98
CA GLY A 312 10.92 13.20 31.47
C GLY A 312 12.06 13.24 30.43
N SER A 313 13.30 13.40 30.91
CA SER A 313 14.47 13.87 30.15
C SER A 313 15.36 12.79 29.48
N ASN A 314 16.20 13.25 28.54
CA ASN A 314 17.53 12.71 28.17
C ASN A 314 17.61 11.19 27.87
N ALA A 315 16.74 10.66 27.01
CA ALA A 315 16.97 9.34 26.44
C ALA A 315 18.28 9.34 25.63
N ILE A 316 19.26 8.53 26.06
CA ILE A 316 20.44 8.20 25.24
C ILE A 316 19.96 7.20 24.20
N ILE A 317 19.90 7.65 22.96
CA ILE A 317 19.46 6.85 21.82
C ILE A 317 20.70 6.23 21.18
N SER A 318 20.84 4.91 21.28
CA SER A 318 21.90 4.16 20.59
C SER A 318 21.37 3.60 19.28
N VAL A 319 21.66 4.31 18.19
CA VAL A 319 21.13 4.00 16.86
C VAL A 319 22.28 3.69 15.91
N ASP A 320 22.24 2.51 15.30
CA ASP A 320 23.09 2.11 14.18
C ASP A 320 22.22 1.90 12.94
N GLN A 321 22.44 2.74 11.91
CA GLN A 321 21.69 2.70 10.65
C GLN A 321 22.65 2.61 9.48
N SER A 322 22.45 1.60 8.64
CA SER A 322 23.10 1.48 7.35
C SER A 322 22.06 1.42 6.24
N ALA A 323 22.25 2.22 5.19
CA ALA A 323 21.43 2.23 3.99
C ALA A 323 22.35 2.21 2.76
N ASN A 324 22.32 1.11 2.02
CA ASN A 324 22.84 1.02 0.67
C ASN A 324 21.69 0.58 -0.23
N TYR A 325 20.81 1.53 -0.51
CA TYR A 325 19.46 1.26 -0.99
C TYR A 325 19.12 2.25 -2.11
N PRO A 326 19.24 1.84 -3.39
CA PRO A 326 18.83 2.66 -4.52
C PRO A 326 17.38 3.15 -4.41
N GLN A 327 17.20 4.46 -4.60
CA GLN A 327 15.90 5.11 -4.63
C GLN A 327 15.74 5.80 -5.98
N ASP A 328 14.59 5.59 -6.61
CA ASP A 328 14.22 6.26 -7.85
C ASP A 328 12.83 6.89 -7.73
N ALA A 329 12.68 8.06 -8.35
CA ALA A 329 11.43 8.80 -8.39
C ALA A 329 11.30 9.51 -9.74
N SER A 330 10.21 9.23 -10.46
CA SER A 330 9.89 9.91 -11.73
C SER A 330 8.59 10.70 -11.63
N GLY A 331 8.43 11.67 -12.55
CA GLY A 331 7.33 12.63 -12.60
C GLY A 331 7.80 14.09 -12.47
N ASN A 332 6.96 15.03 -12.87
CA ASN A 332 7.16 16.46 -12.72
C ASN A 332 6.43 16.97 -11.47
N GLY A 333 7.13 16.97 -10.35
CA GLY A 333 6.55 17.35 -9.06
C GLY A 333 7.54 17.33 -7.90
N ALA A 334 7.01 17.36 -6.67
CA ALA A 334 7.82 17.32 -5.47
C ALA A 334 8.30 15.90 -5.19
N HIS A 335 9.62 15.71 -5.13
CA HIS A 335 10.26 14.43 -4.86
C HIS A 335 11.07 14.49 -3.58
N SER A 336 10.87 13.51 -2.70
CA SER A 336 11.67 13.35 -1.48
C SER A 336 12.28 11.95 -1.46
N GLN A 337 13.62 11.88 -1.42
CA GLN A 337 14.36 10.63 -1.30
C GLN A 337 15.22 10.70 -0.05
N THR A 338 14.88 9.88 0.94
CA THR A 338 15.53 9.85 2.24
C THR A 338 16.08 8.47 2.53
N GLY A 339 17.41 8.36 2.56
CA GLY A 339 18.12 7.17 3.02
C GLY A 339 17.90 6.95 4.52
N ASN A 340 18.67 7.65 5.36
CA ASN A 340 18.50 7.63 6.81
C ASN A 340 17.95 8.98 7.29
N ALA A 341 16.88 8.96 8.10
CA ALA A 341 16.36 10.15 8.78
C ALA A 341 16.01 9.87 10.24
N LEU A 342 16.28 10.90 11.04
CA LEU A 342 15.83 11.05 12.42
C LEU A 342 15.09 12.37 12.54
N THR A 343 13.80 12.30 12.84
CA THR A 343 12.98 13.48 13.17
C THR A 343 12.74 13.50 14.66
N VAL A 344 12.99 14.65 15.30
CA VAL A 344 12.77 14.85 16.74
C VAL A 344 11.66 15.87 16.92
N ASN A 345 10.48 15.38 17.32
CA ASN A 345 9.34 16.21 17.67
C ASN A 345 9.23 16.24 19.20
N ARG A 346 9.64 17.36 19.80
CA ARG A 346 9.68 17.58 21.25
C ARG A 346 8.69 18.65 21.65
#